data_AF-A0A2M7E9L7-F1
#
_entry.id   AF-A0A2M7E9L7-F1
#
_cell.length_a   1.000
_cell.length_b   1.000
_cell.length_c   1.000
_cell.angle_alpha   90.00
_cell.angle_beta   90.00
_cell.angle_gamma   90.00
#
_symmetry.space_group_name_H-M   'P 1'
#
loop_
_entity.id
_entity.type
_entity.pdbx_description
1 polymer ?
#
loop_
_entity_poly.entity_id
_entity_poly.type
_entity_poly.pdbx_seq_one_letter_code
_entity_poly.pdbx_strand_id
1 'polypeptide(L)'
;MDINRKGAYDCLFIREKIKVDGLLDEPVWQRAETLNFIIPVTHKKPQSKTEAKLLWDKDYLYVGFKAYDKDIWSYFKQRDSRTCDEDVLEIFIKPDPAKDPYYNFEINALNTVYDAFNVKRGAGGGDHHRWSRWDCQGLRSAVVIKGTLN
;
A
#
# COMPACT_ATOMS: atom_id res chain seq x y z
N MET A 1 8.61 -30.11 1.01
CA MET A 1 7.18 -29.93 0.65
C MET A 1 7.11 -28.70 -0.22
N ASP A 2 7.11 -28.90 -1.53
CA ASP A 2 6.99 -27.81 -2.50
C ASP A 2 5.54 -27.35 -2.56
N ILE A 3 5.28 -26.19 -1.97
CA ILE A 3 4.02 -25.49 -2.16
C ILE A 3 4.10 -24.87 -3.55
N ASN A 4 3.46 -25.50 -4.52
CA ASN A 4 3.34 -25.02 -5.88
C ASN A 4 2.53 -23.70 -5.88
N ARG A 5 3.22 -22.57 -5.68
CA ARG A 5 2.64 -21.22 -5.50
C ARG A 5 2.36 -20.56 -6.85
N LYS A 6 1.28 -20.94 -7.52
CA LYS A 6 0.71 -20.08 -8.57
C LYS A 6 0.22 -18.79 -7.92
N GLY A 7 0.85 -17.66 -8.23
CA GLY A 7 0.47 -16.32 -7.77
C GLY A 7 1.25 -15.76 -6.57
N ALA A 8 2.42 -16.33 -6.23
CA ALA A 8 3.31 -15.69 -5.26
C ALA A 8 4.16 -14.59 -5.92
N TYR A 9 4.38 -13.52 -5.17
CA TYR A 9 5.32 -12.46 -5.52
C TYR A 9 6.63 -12.69 -4.76
N ASP A 10 7.73 -12.77 -5.50
CA ASP A 10 9.06 -12.92 -4.88
C ASP A 10 9.59 -11.53 -4.49
N CYS A 11 9.34 -11.15 -3.23
CA CYS A 11 9.82 -9.88 -2.69
C CYS A 11 11.35 -9.91 -2.52
N LEU A 12 12.03 -9.05 -3.27
CA LEU A 12 13.49 -9.03 -3.36
C LEU A 12 14.11 -8.47 -2.06
N PHE A 13 15.00 -9.25 -1.45
CA PHE A 13 15.85 -8.78 -0.36
C PHE A 13 16.95 -7.84 -0.88
N ILE A 14 17.18 -6.73 -0.18
CA ILE A 14 18.17 -5.72 -0.55
C ILE A 14 19.12 -5.40 0.62
N ARG A 15 20.29 -4.84 0.29
CA ARG A 15 21.23 -4.24 1.27
C ARG A 15 21.43 -2.75 1.03
N GLU A 16 20.98 -2.27 -0.13
CA GLU A 16 20.97 -0.88 -0.52
C GLU A 16 20.00 -0.09 0.33
N LYS A 17 20.35 1.17 0.65
CA LYS A 17 19.45 2.07 1.35
C LYS A 17 18.40 2.59 0.38
N ILE A 18 17.14 2.50 0.77
CA ILE A 18 16.03 3.16 0.09
C ILE A 18 15.74 4.48 0.78
N LYS A 19 15.62 5.55 0.00
CA LYS A 19 15.16 6.84 0.48
C LYS A 19 13.65 6.90 0.29
N VAL A 20 12.91 7.11 1.38
CA VAL A 20 11.44 7.23 1.32
C VAL A 20 11.09 8.67 1.00
N ASP A 21 11.19 9.06 -0.28
CA ASP A 21 10.87 10.42 -0.77
C ASP A 21 9.78 10.45 -1.86
N GLY A 22 9.13 9.31 -2.11
CA GLY A 22 8.02 9.19 -3.07
C GLY A 22 8.47 8.98 -4.51
N LEU A 23 9.77 8.80 -4.75
CA LEU A 23 10.34 8.43 -6.04
C LEU A 23 10.81 6.97 -6.00
N LEU A 24 10.73 6.30 -7.15
CA LEU A 24 11.22 4.92 -7.35
C LEU A 24 12.43 4.92 -8.30
N ASP A 25 13.35 5.85 -8.06
CA ASP A 25 14.50 6.12 -8.94
C ASP A 25 15.79 5.43 -8.49
N GLU A 26 15.82 4.83 -7.29
CA GLU A 26 16.96 4.00 -6.92
C GLU A 26 17.09 2.79 -7.86
N PRO A 27 18.30 2.48 -8.37
CA PRO A 27 18.50 1.41 -9.35
C PRO A 27 17.97 0.04 -8.91
N VAL A 28 17.94 -0.23 -7.61
CA VAL A 28 17.46 -1.51 -7.06
C VAL A 28 15.99 -1.78 -7.36
N TRP A 29 15.15 -0.75 -7.52
CA TRP A 29 13.75 -0.91 -7.92
C TRP A 29 13.60 -1.55 -9.31
N GLN A 30 14.60 -1.41 -10.19
CA GLN A 30 14.56 -2.05 -11.52
C GLN A 30 14.69 -3.58 -11.44
N ARG A 31 15.23 -4.09 -10.32
CA ARG A 31 15.39 -5.54 -10.09
C ARG A 31 14.14 -6.19 -9.50
N ALA A 32 13.23 -5.41 -8.90
CA ALA A 32 11.98 -5.92 -8.36
C ALA A 32 10.95 -6.20 -9.47
N GLU A 33 10.23 -7.32 -9.33
CA GLU A 33 9.10 -7.65 -10.19
C GLU A 33 8.00 -6.58 -10.07
N THR A 34 7.35 -6.27 -11.18
CA THR A 34 6.24 -5.31 -11.21
C THR A 34 4.90 -6.03 -11.01
N LEU A 35 4.19 -5.69 -9.94
CA LEU A 35 2.80 -6.04 -9.74
C LEU A 35 1.89 -5.15 -10.58
N ASN A 36 0.95 -5.77 -11.27
CA ASN A 36 -0.09 -5.09 -12.05
C ASN A 36 -1.45 -5.35 -11.39
N PHE A 37 -2.28 -4.31 -11.32
CA PHE A 37 -3.60 -4.39 -10.69
C PHE A 37 -4.68 -4.76 -11.71
N ILE A 38 -5.72 -5.43 -11.22
CA ILE A 38 -6.93 -5.79 -11.97
C ILE A 38 -8.16 -5.29 -11.22
N ILE A 39 -9.26 -5.10 -11.93
CA ILE A 39 -10.57 -4.88 -11.32
C ILE A 39 -11.04 -6.22 -10.72
N PRO A 40 -11.24 -6.35 -9.39
CA PRO A 40 -11.48 -7.64 -8.76
C PRO A 40 -12.69 -8.42 -9.30
N VAL A 41 -13.78 -7.73 -9.65
CA VAL A 41 -15.01 -8.39 -10.11
C VAL A 41 -14.93 -8.82 -11.57
N THR A 42 -14.30 -8.03 -12.42
CA THR A 42 -14.28 -8.25 -13.87
C THR A 42 -12.99 -8.89 -14.37
N HIS A 43 -11.95 -8.92 -13.54
CA HIS A 43 -10.57 -9.27 -13.85
C HIS A 43 -9.98 -8.51 -15.04
N LYS A 44 -10.60 -7.40 -15.46
CA LYS A 44 -10.10 -6.53 -16.53
C LYS A 44 -9.01 -5.61 -16.00
N LYS A 45 -8.23 -5.07 -16.93
CA LYS A 45 -7.30 -3.97 -16.62
C LYS A 45 -8.11 -2.74 -16.17
N PRO A 46 -7.70 -2.06 -15.09
CA PRO A 46 -8.31 -0.81 -14.69
C PRO A 46 -8.03 0.28 -15.73
N GLN A 47 -8.91 1.29 -15.79
CA GLN A 47 -8.70 2.47 -16.62
C GLN A 47 -7.52 3.29 -16.09
N SER A 48 -7.54 3.58 -14.79
CA SER A 48 -6.44 4.16 -14.04
C SER A 48 -5.39 3.07 -13.80
N LYS A 49 -4.28 3.13 -14.54
CA LYS A 49 -3.21 2.14 -14.42
C LYS A 49 -2.52 2.32 -13.07
N THR A 50 -2.33 1.23 -12.34
CA THR A 50 -1.50 1.20 -11.14
C THR A 50 -0.51 0.04 -11.23
N GLU A 51 0.73 0.33 -10.86
CA GLU A 51 1.80 -0.64 -10.70
C GLU A 51 2.35 -0.56 -9.28
N ALA A 52 2.80 -1.70 -8.75
CA ALA A 52 3.53 -1.73 -7.49
C ALA A 52 4.80 -2.56 -7.60
N LYS A 53 5.78 -2.26 -6.75
CA LYS A 53 7.00 -3.03 -6.56
C LYS A 53 7.26 -3.15 -5.06
N LEU A 54 7.75 -4.30 -4.62
CA LEU A 54 8.11 -4.51 -3.24
C LEU A 54 9.57 -4.93 -3.13
N LEU A 55 10.23 -4.41 -2.10
CA LEU A 55 11.58 -4.77 -1.66
C LEU A 55 11.52 -4.99 -0.16
N TRP A 56 12.50 -5.66 0.42
CA TRP A 56 12.63 -5.72 1.88
C TRP A 56 14.09 -5.81 2.30
N ASP A 57 14.37 -5.32 3.50
CA ASP A 57 15.66 -5.52 4.17
C ASP A 57 15.45 -6.05 5.60
N LYS A 58 16.49 -6.02 6.43
CA LYS A 58 16.41 -6.52 7.81
C LYS A 58 15.47 -5.72 8.72
N ASP A 59 15.13 -4.48 8.35
CA ASP A 59 14.39 -3.53 9.18
C ASP A 59 13.02 -3.18 8.59
N TYR A 60 12.87 -3.17 7.26
CA TYR A 60 11.69 -2.65 6.58
C TYR A 60 11.22 -3.54 5.41
N LEU A 61 9.89 -3.54 5.23
CA LEU A 61 9.26 -3.83 3.96
C LEU A 61 9.05 -2.50 3.23
N TYR A 62 9.52 -2.40 2.00
CA TYR A 62 9.32 -1.25 1.12
C TYR A 62 8.26 -1.58 0.09
N VAL A 63 7.26 -0.70 -0.05
CA VAL A 63 6.19 -0.83 -1.04
C VAL A 63 6.16 0.46 -1.86
N GLY A 64 6.52 0.35 -3.13
CA GLY A 64 6.51 1.45 -4.07
C GLY A 64 5.33 1.34 -5.01
N PHE A 65 4.51 2.38 -5.11
CA PHE A 65 3.40 2.45 -6.06
C PHE A 65 3.66 3.50 -7.14
N LYS A 66 3.13 3.22 -8.32
CA LYS A 66 2.99 4.19 -9.41
C LYS A 66 1.57 4.11 -9.94
N ALA A 67 0.75 5.08 -9.57
CA ALA A 67 -0.65 5.17 -9.97
C ALA A 67 -0.85 6.33 -10.94
N TYR A 68 -1.76 6.15 -11.88
CA TYR A 68 -2.16 7.15 -12.86
C TYR A 68 -3.65 7.40 -12.74
N ASP A 69 -4.03 8.63 -12.45
CA ASP A 69 -5.43 9.07 -12.53
C ASP A 69 -5.54 10.34 -13.37
N LYS A 70 -6.69 10.53 -14.02
CA LYS A 70 -7.03 11.76 -14.75
C LYS A 70 -7.37 12.91 -13.80
N ASP A 71 -7.92 12.58 -12.63
CA ASP A 71 -8.48 13.54 -11.68
C ASP A 71 -8.02 13.19 -10.26
N ILE A 72 -6.72 13.36 -9.97
CA ILE A 72 -6.17 13.07 -8.64
C ILE A 72 -6.89 13.94 -7.61
N TRP A 73 -7.58 13.30 -6.67
CA TRP A 73 -8.44 13.95 -5.68
C TRP A 73 -8.05 13.57 -4.26
N SER A 74 -7.74 14.57 -3.43
CA SER A 74 -7.51 14.33 -2.01
C SER A 74 -7.66 15.60 -1.17
N TYR A 75 -8.27 15.47 0.00
CA TYR A 75 -8.52 16.58 0.93
C TYR A 75 -8.25 16.24 2.40
N PHE A 76 -8.28 14.96 2.79
CA PHE A 76 -7.99 14.60 4.18
C PHE A 76 -6.50 14.78 4.48
N LYS A 77 -6.21 15.47 5.59
CA LYS A 77 -4.84 15.82 6.03
C LYS A 77 -4.48 15.26 7.39
N GLN A 78 -5.48 14.80 8.14
CA GLN A 78 -5.28 14.30 9.49
C GLN A 78 -5.09 12.80 9.43
N ARG A 79 -4.07 12.30 10.13
CA ARG A 79 -3.86 10.87 10.29
C ARG A 79 -5.14 10.19 10.77
N ASP A 80 -5.39 8.99 10.27
CA ASP A 80 -6.59 8.19 10.54
C ASP A 80 -7.91 8.84 10.08
N SER A 81 -7.86 9.78 9.13
CA SER A 81 -9.06 10.24 8.43
C SER A 81 -9.64 9.14 7.53
N ARG A 82 -10.81 9.42 6.95
CA ARG A 82 -11.50 8.53 6.01
C ARG A 82 -10.86 8.56 4.61
N THR A 83 -9.56 8.23 4.53
CA THR A 83 -8.78 8.22 3.27
C THR A 83 -9.37 7.28 2.20
N CYS A 84 -10.16 6.29 2.59
CA CYS A 84 -10.90 5.43 1.66
C CYS A 84 -11.99 6.15 0.85
N ASP A 85 -12.39 7.38 1.21
CA ASP A 85 -13.40 8.17 0.50
C ASP A 85 -12.78 9.08 -0.59
N GLU A 86 -11.48 8.96 -0.87
CA GLU A 86 -10.70 9.75 -1.85
C GLU A 86 -9.70 8.85 -2.62
N ASP A 87 -8.85 9.42 -3.47
CA ASP A 87 -7.80 8.64 -4.13
C ASP A 87 -6.77 8.17 -3.11
N VAL A 88 -6.67 6.85 -2.99
CA VAL A 88 -5.87 6.18 -1.96
C VAL A 88 -5.24 4.90 -2.49
N LEU A 89 -4.08 4.58 -1.96
CA LEU A 89 -3.42 3.30 -2.15
C LEU A 89 -3.44 2.53 -0.84
N GLU A 90 -3.89 1.27 -0.90
CA GLU A 90 -4.05 0.43 0.28
C GLU A 90 -3.11 -0.77 0.26
N ILE A 91 -2.57 -1.10 1.44
CA ILE A 91 -1.76 -2.30 1.68
C ILE A 91 -2.40 -3.08 2.82
N PHE A 92 -2.62 -4.37 2.61
CA PHE A 92 -3.10 -5.29 3.64
C PHE A 92 -2.05 -6.35 3.91
N ILE A 93 -1.58 -6.44 5.16
CA ILE A 93 -0.54 -7.39 5.58
C ILE A 93 -1.13 -8.34 6.61
N LYS A 94 -1.09 -9.63 6.29
CA LYS A 94 -1.44 -10.73 7.19
C LYS A 94 -0.17 -11.54 7.48
N PRO A 95 0.58 -11.25 8.57
CA PRO A 95 1.88 -11.89 8.81
C PRO A 95 1.78 -13.40 9.06
N ASP A 96 0.71 -13.83 9.72
CA ASP A 96 0.44 -15.23 10.01
C ASP A 96 -0.80 -15.68 9.21
N PRO A 97 -0.66 -16.46 8.14
CA PRO A 97 -1.78 -16.86 7.30
C PRO A 97 -2.80 -17.73 8.04
N ALA A 98 -2.42 -18.37 9.16
CA ALA A 98 -3.28 -19.24 9.96
C ALA A 98 -4.11 -18.50 11.02
N LYS A 99 -3.80 -17.24 11.33
CA LYS A 99 -4.54 -16.43 12.31
C LYS A 99 -5.48 -15.44 11.64
N ASP A 100 -6.48 -14.94 12.34
CA ASP A 100 -7.40 -13.93 11.77
C ASP A 100 -6.84 -12.50 11.65
N PRO A 101 -5.99 -12.01 12.58
CA PRO A 101 -5.59 -10.61 12.56
C PRO A 101 -4.75 -10.21 11.34
N TYR A 102 -4.92 -8.96 10.92
CA TYR A 102 -4.17 -8.34 9.84
C TYR A 102 -4.02 -6.83 10.07
N TYR A 103 -3.09 -6.23 9.33
CA TYR A 103 -2.84 -4.79 9.32
C TYR A 103 -3.29 -4.21 7.99
N ASN A 104 -3.84 -2.99 8.03
CA ASN A 104 -4.14 -2.22 6.84
C ASN A 104 -3.46 -0.85 6.92
N PHE A 105 -2.98 -0.39 5.77
CA PHE A 105 -2.37 0.90 5.57
C PHE A 105 -3.03 1.55 4.38
N GLU A 106 -3.44 2.80 4.53
CA GLU A 106 -4.05 3.62 3.49
C GLU A 106 -3.22 4.91 3.40
N ILE A 107 -2.72 5.25 2.21
CA ILE A 107 -1.96 6.48 1.97
C ILE A 107 -2.60 7.22 0.81
N ASN A 108 -3.12 8.42 1.08
CA ASN A 108 -3.76 9.26 0.06
C ASN A 108 -2.74 10.10 -0.72
N ALA A 109 -3.21 10.85 -1.73
CA ALA A 109 -2.35 11.71 -2.55
C ALA A 109 -1.66 12.85 -1.76
N LEU A 110 -2.22 13.27 -0.63
CA LEU A 110 -1.63 14.25 0.29
C LEU A 110 -0.63 13.64 1.29
N ASN A 111 -0.29 12.35 1.15
CA ASN A 111 0.54 11.59 2.07
C ASN A 111 -0.04 11.48 3.49
N THR A 112 -1.35 11.65 3.64
CA THR A 112 -2.07 11.34 4.87
C THR A 112 -2.14 9.84 5.02
N VAL A 113 -1.76 9.38 6.20
CA VAL A 113 -1.77 7.97 6.54
C VAL A 113 -3.00 7.66 7.35
N TYR A 114 -3.64 6.56 7.03
CA TYR A 114 -4.43 5.78 7.96
C TYR A 114 -3.71 4.43 8.13
N ASP A 115 -3.60 3.93 9.35
CA ASP A 115 -3.22 2.54 9.59
C ASP A 115 -4.04 1.93 10.73
N ALA A 116 -4.22 0.61 10.69
CA ALA A 116 -4.91 -0.07 11.76
C ALA A 116 -4.52 -1.54 11.88
N PHE A 117 -4.73 -2.02 13.11
CA PHE A 117 -4.76 -3.43 13.45
C PHE A 117 -6.21 -3.92 13.47
N ASN A 118 -6.51 -4.94 12.67
CA ASN A 118 -7.82 -5.57 12.62
C ASN A 118 -7.74 -6.97 13.19
N VAL A 119 -8.62 -7.29 14.15
CA VAL A 119 -8.66 -8.61 14.80
C VAL A 119 -9.15 -9.73 13.87
N LYS A 120 -9.95 -9.39 12.85
CA LYS A 120 -10.44 -10.32 11.82
C LYS A 120 -10.99 -9.56 10.62
N ARG A 121 -11.17 -10.24 9.48
CA ARG A 121 -11.83 -9.66 8.30
C ARG A 121 -13.19 -9.07 8.66
N GLY A 122 -13.45 -7.85 8.18
CA GLY A 122 -14.71 -7.14 8.44
C GLY A 122 -14.82 -6.54 9.85
N ALA A 123 -13.82 -6.70 10.73
CA ALA A 123 -13.82 -6.06 12.04
C ALA A 123 -13.75 -4.53 11.97
N GLY A 124 -13.22 -3.98 10.87
CA GLY A 124 -13.26 -2.55 10.56
C GLY A 124 -14.57 -2.08 9.90
N GLY A 125 -15.55 -2.96 9.70
CA GLY A 125 -16.85 -2.64 9.08
C GLY A 125 -17.88 -2.24 10.13
N GLY A 126 -18.23 -0.95 10.17
CA GLY A 126 -19.21 -0.37 11.10
C GLY A 126 -18.72 0.98 11.63
N ASP A 127 -19.59 1.98 11.57
CA ASP A 127 -19.31 3.41 11.41
C ASP A 127 -18.49 4.13 12.51
N HIS A 128 -17.81 3.48 13.47
CA HIS A 128 -17.12 4.19 14.56
C HIS A 128 -15.82 3.54 15.08
N HIS A 129 -15.32 2.47 14.44
CA HIS A 129 -14.23 1.67 15.01
C HIS A 129 -13.04 1.43 14.10
N ARG A 130 -13.10 1.87 12.85
CA ARG A 130 -12.04 1.67 11.87
C ARG A 130 -10.83 2.57 12.14
N TRP A 131 -11.01 3.77 12.72
CA TRP A 131 -10.07 4.89 12.61
C TRP A 131 -9.26 5.27 13.85
N SER A 132 -9.03 4.37 14.82
CA SER A 132 -8.25 4.75 16.02
C SER A 132 -7.59 3.60 16.78
N ARG A 133 -7.28 2.49 16.12
CA ARG A 133 -6.96 1.24 16.84
C ARG A 133 -5.48 0.92 17.02
N TRP A 134 -4.59 1.52 16.22
CA TRP A 134 -3.14 1.27 16.34
C TRP A 134 -2.35 2.13 15.34
N ASP A 135 -1.28 2.77 15.80
CA ASP A 135 -0.29 3.43 14.95
C ASP A 135 0.93 2.55 14.70
N CYS A 136 1.32 2.37 13.44
CA CYS A 136 2.56 1.70 13.08
C CYS A 136 3.78 2.55 13.43
N GLN A 137 4.39 2.25 14.57
CA GLN A 137 5.61 2.92 15.02
C GLN A 137 6.75 2.71 14.01
N GLY A 138 7.33 3.83 13.54
CA GLY A 138 8.43 3.81 12.57
C GLY A 138 8.00 3.70 11.11
N LEU A 139 6.70 3.76 10.81
CA LEU A 139 6.21 3.90 9.44
C LEU A 139 6.79 5.15 8.77
N ARG A 140 7.22 5.00 7.53
CA ARG A 140 7.69 6.09 6.67
C ARG A 140 6.92 6.06 5.37
N SER A 141 6.40 7.21 4.95
CA SER A 141 5.70 7.36 3.68
C SER A 141 6.04 8.70 3.04
N ALA A 142 6.03 8.72 1.71
CA ALA A 142 6.18 9.93 0.93
C ALA A 142 5.43 9.77 -0.39
N VAL A 143 4.88 10.87 -0.89
CA VAL A 143 4.11 10.93 -2.13
C VAL A 143 4.66 12.07 -2.99
N VAL A 144 4.80 11.79 -4.29
CA VAL A 144 5.09 12.80 -5.30
C VAL A 144 3.97 12.77 -6.34
N ILE A 145 3.31 13.91 -6.52
CA ILE A 145 2.30 14.10 -7.58
C ILE A 145 2.99 14.70 -8.81
N LYS A 146 2.77 14.07 -9.97
CA LYS A 146 3.13 14.63 -11.28
C LYS A 146 1.87 15.09 -11.99
N GLY A 147 1.56 16.38 -11.88
CA GLY A 147 0.32 16.96 -12.42
C GLY A 147 -0.31 17.90 -11.41
N THR A 148 -1.64 17.98 -11.42
CA THR A 148 -2.43 18.77 -10.49
C THR A 148 -3.13 17.87 -9.47
N LEU A 149 -3.33 18.40 -8.27
CA LEU A 149 -4.24 17.86 -7.27
C LEU A 149 -5.51 18.71 -7.29
N ASN A 150 -6.67 18.06 -7.42
CA ASN A 150 -7.98 18.71 -7.48
C ASN A 150 -8.67 18.75 -6.11
#